data_AF-A0A2H9PVG1-F1
#
_entry.id   AF-A0A2H9PVG1-F1
#
_cell.length_a   1.000
_cell.length_b   1.000
_cell.length_c   1.000
_cell.angle_alpha   90.00
_cell.angle_beta   90.00
_cell.angle_gamma   90.00
#
_symmetry.space_group_name_H-M   'P 1'
#
loop_
_entity.id
_entity.type
_entity.pdbx_description
1 polymer ?
#
loop_
_entity_poly.entity_id
_entity_poly.type
_entity_poly.pdbx_seq_one_letter_code
_entity_poly.pdbx_strand_id
1 'polypeptide(L)'
;GAFKAALEHEKKVTGMIHRLVALAREEKDLATESFLQWYVNEQVEEESTAQAIIEKIELVGDKGTALYLLDKELGARGGGKSG
;
A
#
# COMPACT_ATOMS: atom_id res chain seq x y z
N GLY A 1 0.56 -6.88 14.10
CA GLY A 1 -0.67 -7.33 13.42
C GLY A 1 -0.50 -7.21 11.93
N ALA A 2 -1.20 -8.03 11.15
CA ALA A 2 -1.08 -8.08 9.68
C ALA A 2 -1.18 -6.69 9.01
N PHE A 3 -2.06 -5.81 9.52
CA PHE A 3 -2.24 -4.44 9.04
C PHE A 3 -1.01 -3.53 9.14
N LYS A 4 -0.34 -3.53 10.31
CA LYS A 4 0.91 -2.77 10.47
C LYS A 4 2.00 -3.32 9.56
N ALA A 5 2.03 -4.64 9.34
CA ALA A 5 2.99 -5.26 8.41
C ALA A 5 2.68 -4.89 6.95
N ALA A 6 1.41 -4.82 6.56
CA ALA A 6 0.98 -4.39 5.22
C ALA A 6 1.35 -2.92 4.97
N LEU A 7 1.07 -2.01 5.90
CA LEU A 7 1.46 -0.60 5.75
C LEU A 7 2.99 -0.42 5.64
N GLU A 8 3.76 -1.12 6.47
CA GLU A 8 5.23 -1.08 6.38
C GLU A 8 5.74 -1.68 5.06
N HIS A 9 5.03 -2.66 4.50
CA HIS A 9 5.32 -3.18 3.17
C HIS A 9 5.05 -2.12 2.09
N GLU A 10 3.88 -1.46 2.11
CA GLU A 10 3.53 -0.42 1.14
C GLU A 10 4.52 0.75 1.16
N LYS A 11 4.86 1.26 2.36
CA LYS A 11 5.88 2.30 2.51
C LYS A 11 7.24 1.89 1.93
N LYS A 12 7.60 0.60 2.07
CA LYS A 12 8.84 0.07 1.49
C LYS A 12 8.77 0.07 -0.04
N VAL A 13 7.64 -0.32 -0.63
CA VAL A 13 7.41 -0.30 -2.08
C VAL A 13 7.46 1.12 -2.62
N THR A 14 6.73 2.07 -2.02
CA THR A 14 6.79 3.49 -2.36
C THR A 14 8.21 4.04 -2.31
N GLY A 15 8.95 3.70 -1.25
CA GLY A 15 10.36 4.08 -1.12
C GLY A 15 11.26 3.51 -2.22
N MET A 16 10.98 2.31 -2.74
CA MET A 16 11.69 1.73 -3.88
C MET A 16 11.36 2.48 -5.18
N ILE A 17 10.09 2.79 -5.43
CA ILE A 17 9.64 3.54 -6.62
C ILE A 17 10.27 4.94 -6.63
N HIS A 18 10.25 5.67 -5.51
CA HIS A 18 10.89 6.98 -5.41
C HIS A 18 12.39 6.94 -5.71
N ARG A 19 13.10 5.89 -5.27
CA ARG A 19 14.52 5.70 -5.60
C ARG A 19 14.74 5.47 -7.09
N LEU A 20 13.88 4.70 -7.75
CA LEU A 20 13.95 4.48 -9.19
C LEU A 20 13.67 5.78 -9.98
N VAL A 21 12.70 6.58 -9.56
CA VAL A 21 12.40 7.88 -10.17
C VAL A 21 13.60 8.83 -10.02
N ALA A 22 14.19 8.90 -8.83
CA ALA A 22 15.38 9.71 -8.58
C ALA A 22 16.56 9.30 -9.47
N LEU A 23 16.80 7.98 -9.60
CA LEU A 23 17.85 7.45 -10.47
C LEU A 23 17.59 7.75 -11.95
N ALA A 24 16.37 7.55 -12.43
CA ALA A 24 16.01 7.88 -13.81
C ALA A 24 16.23 9.36 -14.13
N ARG A 25 15.91 10.25 -13.18
CA ARG A 25 16.15 11.69 -13.31
C ARG A 25 17.65 12.04 -13.30
N GLU A 26 18.45 11.40 -12.45
CA GLU A 26 19.91 11.56 -12.40
C GLU A 26 20.57 11.18 -13.74
N GLU A 27 20.14 10.05 -14.30
CA GLU A 27 20.59 9.53 -15.60
C GLU A 27 19.98 10.29 -16.80
N LYS A 28 19.06 11.22 -16.56
CA LYS A 28 18.28 11.94 -17.59
C LYS A 28 17.49 11.00 -18.51
N ASP A 29 17.10 9.84 -18.01
CA ASP A 29 16.22 8.90 -18.70
C ASP A 29 14.76 9.32 -18.53
N LEU A 30 14.33 10.24 -19.38
CA LEU A 30 12.98 10.80 -19.37
C LEU A 30 11.91 9.75 -19.70
N ALA A 31 12.26 8.71 -20.46
CA ALA A 31 11.32 7.65 -20.81
C ALA A 31 11.01 6.79 -19.59
N THR A 32 12.05 6.38 -18.85
CA THR A 32 11.90 5.63 -17.61
C THR A 32 11.25 6.49 -16.52
N GLU A 33 11.61 7.77 -16.38
CA GLU A 33 10.95 8.67 -15.42
C GLU A 33 9.44 8.78 -15.71
N SER A 34 9.06 8.99 -16.98
CA SER A 34 7.66 9.06 -17.40
C SER A 34 6.91 7.74 -17.16
N PHE A 35 7.52 6.61 -17.47
CA PHE A 35 6.97 5.27 -17.20
C PHE A 35 6.73 5.05 -15.71
N LEU A 36 7.68 5.45 -14.85
CA LEU A 36 7.58 5.28 -13.41
C LEU A 36 6.49 6.15 -12.77
N GLN A 37 6.05 7.23 -13.41
CA GLN A 37 5.00 8.08 -12.83
C GLN A 37 3.66 7.39 -12.66
N TRP A 38 3.35 6.41 -13.51
CA TRP A 38 2.15 5.61 -13.31
C TRP A 38 2.21 4.84 -11.98
N TYR A 39 3.36 4.25 -11.66
CA TYR A 39 3.58 3.54 -10.40
C TYR A 39 3.59 4.47 -9.18
N VAL A 40 4.09 5.70 -9.34
CA VAL A 40 4.00 6.71 -8.28
C VAL A 40 2.54 7.00 -7.94
N ASN A 41 1.71 7.22 -8.95
CA ASN A 41 0.28 7.49 -8.75
C ASN A 41 -0.43 6.28 -8.13
N GLU A 42 -0.09 5.06 -8.53
CA GLU A 42 -0.67 3.85 -7.93
C GLU A 42 -0.31 3.71 -6.45
N GLN A 43 0.95 3.98 -6.06
CA GLN A 43 1.35 3.95 -4.65
C GLN A 43 0.63 5.01 -3.79
N VAL A 44 0.25 6.16 -4.35
CA VAL A 44 -0.56 7.17 -3.63
C VAL A 44 -1.94 6.60 -3.26
N GLU A 45 -2.57 5.88 -4.18
CA GLU A 45 -3.89 5.27 -3.94
C GLU A 45 -3.79 4.08 -2.96
N GLU A 46 -2.73 3.26 -3.07
CA GLU A 46 -2.51 2.12 -2.17
C GLU A 46 -2.18 2.58 -0.73
N GLU A 47 -1.33 3.60 -0.56
CA GLU A 47 -1.03 4.16 0.75
C GLU A 47 -2.26 4.81 1.40
N SER A 48 -3.05 5.56 0.62
CA SER A 48 -4.32 6.14 1.07
C SER A 48 -5.28 5.04 1.57
N THR A 49 -5.38 3.94 0.82
CA THR A 49 -6.21 2.79 1.19
C THR A 49 -5.71 2.11 2.47
N ALA A 50 -4.41 1.85 2.58
CA ALA A 50 -3.81 1.24 3.77
C ALA A 50 -3.99 2.12 5.01
N GLN A 51 -3.81 3.43 4.87
CA GLN A 51 -3.99 4.41 5.94
C GLN A 51 -5.45 4.47 6.40
N ALA A 52 -6.41 4.53 5.48
CA ALA A 52 -7.84 4.54 5.81
C ALA A 52 -8.29 3.27 6.56
N ILE A 53 -7.69 2.12 6.25
CA ILE A 53 -7.93 0.86 6.97
C ILE A 53 -7.41 0.96 8.40
N ILE A 54 -6.21 1.51 8.62
CA ILE A 54 -5.63 1.67 9.95
C ILE A 54 -6.47 2.64 10.79
N GLU A 55 -6.87 3.77 10.22
CA GLU A 55 -7.72 4.75 10.92
C GLU A 55 -9.05 4.14 11.38
N LYS A 56 -9.65 3.28 10.53
CA LYS A 56 -10.85 2.52 10.92
C LYS A 56 -10.57 1.58 12.09
N ILE A 57 -9.44 0.88 12.10
CA ILE A 57 -9.06 -0.01 13.21
C ILE A 57 -8.89 0.80 14.50
N GLU A 58 -8.18 1.92 14.43
CA GLU A 58 -7.94 2.79 15.58
C GLU A 58 -9.25 3.39 16.12
N LEU A 59 -10.18 3.77 15.23
CA LEU A 59 -11.48 4.32 15.59
C LEU A 59 -12.37 3.30 16.30
N VAL A 60 -12.36 2.02 15.88
CA VAL A 60 -13.19 0.98 16.50
C VAL A 60 -12.64 0.53 17.86
N GLY A 61 -11.37 0.81 18.15
CA GLY A 61 -10.72 0.57 19.43
C GLY A 61 -10.51 -0.90 19.78
N ASP A 62 -9.90 -1.14 20.95
CA ASP A 62 -9.38 -2.44 21.47
C ASP A 62 -10.44 -3.53 21.76
N LYS A 63 -11.60 -3.48 21.10
CA LYS A 63 -12.55 -4.60 21.08
C LYS A 63 -12.08 -5.55 19.98
N GLY A 64 -11.28 -6.55 20.35
CA GLY A 64 -10.67 -7.53 19.44
C GLY A 64 -11.59 -8.16 18.37
N THR A 65 -12.91 -8.05 18.52
CA THR A 65 -13.92 -8.34 17.51
C THR A 65 -13.77 -7.53 16.21
N ALA A 66 -13.37 -6.26 16.29
CA ALA A 66 -13.24 -5.38 15.12
C ALA A 66 -12.02 -5.72 14.27
N LEU A 67 -10.88 -5.96 14.93
CA LEU A 67 -9.66 -6.46 14.31
C LEU A 67 -9.89 -7.82 13.63
N TYR A 68 -10.66 -8.72 14.27
CA TYR A 68 -11.01 -10.02 13.70
C TYR A 68 -11.94 -9.93 12.48
N LEU A 69 -12.96 -9.08 12.52
CA LEU A 69 -13.87 -8.89 11.38
C LEU A 69 -13.16 -8.26 10.18
N LEU A 70 -12.26 -7.31 10.42
CA LEU A 70 -11.51 -6.64 9.35
C LEU A 70 -10.44 -7.54 8.73
N ASP A 71 -9.76 -8.37 9.53
CA ASP A 71 -8.81 -9.39 9.05
C ASP A 71 -9.51 -10.38 8.08
N LYS A 72 -10.76 -10.78 8.42
CA LYS A 72 -11.58 -11.64 7.57
C LYS A 72 -12.03 -10.99 6.26
N GLU A 73 -12.40 -9.71 6.29
CA GLU A 73 -12.91 -8.98 5.11
C GLU A 73 -11.80 -8.74 4.07
N LEU A 74 -10.55 -8.60 4.50
CA LEU A 74 -9.38 -8.40 3.62
C LEU A 74 -8.68 -9.70 3.22
N GLY A 75 -8.67 -10.73 4.09
CA GLY A 75 -8.30 -12.09 3.67
C GLY A 75 -9.18 -12.59 2.51
N ALA A 76 -10.44 -12.16 2.45
CA ALA A 76 -11.34 -12.42 1.32
C ALA A 76 -10.95 -11.66 0.04
N ARG A 77 -10.32 -10.48 0.14
CA ARG A 77 -9.79 -9.74 -1.03
C ARG A 77 -8.50 -10.35 -1.58
N GLY A 78 -7.66 -10.96 -0.73
CA GLY A 78 -6.45 -11.70 -1.15
C GLY A 78 -6.71 -13.12 -1.67
N GLY A 79 -7.91 -13.68 -1.46
CA GLY A 79 -8.28 -15.05 -1.85
C GLY A 79 -9.17 -15.15 -3.10
N GLY A 80 -9.46 -14.05 -3.79
CA GLY A 80 -10.42 -13.97 -4.89
C GLY A 80 -9.85 -14.20 -6.29
N LYS A 81 -9.04 -15.23 -6.51
CA LYS A 81 -8.87 -15.87 -7.83
C LYS A 81 -8.76 -17.39 -7.64
N SER A 82 -9.90 -18.04 -7.47
CA SER A 82 -10.12 -19.45 -7.78
C SER A 82 -11.63 -19.66 -7.88
N GLY A 83 -12.13 -19.78 -9.12
CA GLY A 83 -13.54 -19.95 -9.46
C GLY A 83 -13.90 -19.22 -10.74
#